data_AF-A0A949VLK2-F1
#
_entry.id   AF-A0A949VLK2-F1
#
_cell.length_a   1.000
_cell.length_b   1.000
_cell.length_c   1.000
_cell.angle_alpha   90.00
_cell.angle_beta   90.00
_cell.angle_gamma   90.00
#
_symmetry.space_group_name_H-M   'P 1'
#
loop_
_entity.id
_entity.type
_entity.pdbx_description
1 polymer ?
#
loop_
_entity_poly.entity_id
_entity_poly.type
_entity_poly.pdbx_seq_one_letter_code
_entity_poly.pdbx_strand_id
1 'polypeptide(L)' 'MSVIFLLIAASTLVAVLFLAAFLWAVRAGQYEDDRSPAVRMLGDDRPNGPTNPMNNTQVKR' A
#
# COMPACT_ATOMS: atom_id res chain seq x y z
N MET A 1 16.76 25.50 -37.92
CA MET A 1 17.57 24.37 -37.39
C MET A 1 17.80 24.44 -35.87
N SER A 2 17.73 25.61 -35.21
CA SER A 2 17.88 25.72 -33.75
C SER A 2 16.70 25.10 -32.94
N VAL A 3 15.47 25.23 -33.44
CA VAL A 3 14.25 24.76 -32.75
C VAL A 3 14.26 23.25 -32.45
N ILE A 4 14.92 22.45 -33.30
CA ILE A 4 15.04 21.01 -33.11
C ILE A 4 15.82 20.70 -31.82
N PHE A 5 16.90 21.42 -31.56
CA PHE A 5 17.68 21.26 -30.33
C PHE A 5 16.87 21.64 -29.08
N LEU A 6 16.05 22.69 -29.17
CA LEU A 6 15.12 23.08 -28.09
C LEU A 6 14.11 21.96 -27.78
N LEU A 7 13.51 21.38 -28.82
CA LEU A 7 12.52 20.29 -28.69
C LEU A 7 13.15 19.01 -28.11
N ILE A 8 14.37 18.68 -28.54
CA ILE A 8 15.12 17.54 -27.99
C ILE A 8 15.42 17.77 -26.51
N ALA A 9 15.91 18.95 -26.13
CA ALA A 9 16.19 19.27 -24.75
C ALA A 9 14.91 19.22 -23.88
N ALA A 10 13.82 19.85 -24.34
CA ALA A 10 12.56 19.88 -23.62
C ALA A 10 11.97 18.47 -23.42
N SER A 11 11.91 17.64 -24.46
CA SER A 11 11.39 16.27 -24.37
C SER A 11 12.26 15.37 -23.49
N THR A 12 13.59 15.49 -23.58
CA THR A 12 14.53 14.76 -22.73
C THR A 12 14.35 15.14 -21.26
N LEU A 13 14.16 16.43 -20.97
CA LEU A 13 13.95 16.93 -19.62
C LEU A 13 12.67 16.35 -19.00
N VAL A 14 11.57 16.35 -19.76
CA VAL A 14 10.31 15.72 -19.33
C VAL A 14 10.47 14.21 -19.11
N ALA A 15 11.16 13.51 -20.01
CA ALA A 15 11.40 12.07 -19.89
C ALA A 15 12.22 11.72 -18.63
N VAL A 16 13.28 12.48 -18.34
CA VAL A 16 14.11 12.29 -17.15
C VAL A 16 13.33 12.59 -15.87
N LEU A 17 12.55 13.68 -15.85
CA LEU A 17 11.69 14.01 -14.71
C LEU A 17 10.67 12.91 -14.43
N PHE A 18 10.01 12.42 -15.48
CA PHE A 18 9.04 11.33 -15.36
C PHE A 18 9.69 10.05 -14.84
N LEU A 19 10.86 9.68 -15.38
CA LEU A 19 11.60 8.51 -14.93
C LEU A 19 12.06 8.64 -13.47
N ALA A 20 12.57 9.80 -13.06
CA ALA A 20 12.99 10.04 -11.68
C ALA A 20 11.81 9.95 -10.70
N ALA A 21 10.68 10.57 -11.05
CA ALA A 21 9.45 10.48 -10.26
C ALA A 21 8.94 9.03 -10.17
N PHE A 22 8.98 8.28 -11.27
CA PHE A 22 8.60 6.87 -11.31
C PHE A 22 9.48 6.01 -10.39
N LEU A 23 10.81 6.15 -10.47
CA LEU A 23 11.73 5.42 -9.61
C LEU A 23 11.55 5.79 -8.13
N TRP A 24 11.28 7.06 -7.82
CA TRP A 24 10.98 7.49 -6.47
C TRP A 24 9.68 6.86 -5.95
N ALA A 25 8.61 6.86 -6.75
CA ALA A 25 7.33 6.26 -6.38
C ALA A 25 7.43 4.75 -6.13
N VAL A 26 8.17 4.02 -6.98
CA VAL A 26 8.41 2.58 -6.79
C VAL A 26 9.18 2.33 -5.49
N ARG A 27 10.19 3.16 -5.19
CA ARG A 27 10.99 3.03 -3.97
C ARG A 27 10.28 3.54 -2.72
N ALA A 28 9.25 4.36 -2.85
CA ALA A 28 8.44 4.88 -1.73
C ALA A 28 7.57 3.81 -1.07
N GLY A 29 7.61 2.55 -1.52
CA GLY A 29 6.93 1.44 -0.82
C GLY A 29 5.41 1.51 -0.93
N GLN A 30 4.87 2.12 -2.00
CA GLN A 30 3.43 2.08 -2.32
C GLN A 30 2.87 0.64 -2.46
N TYR A 31 3.75 -0.36 -2.57
CA TYR A 31 3.42 -1.78 -2.64
C TYR A 31 3.44 -2.49 -1.28
N GLU A 32 3.75 -1.80 -0.17
CA GLU A 32 3.84 -2.44 1.15
C GLU A 32 2.45 -2.71 1.77
N ASP A 33 1.37 -2.15 1.20
CA ASP A 33 -0.02 -2.49 1.58
C ASP A 33 -0.53 -3.72 0.80
N ASP A 34 0.25 -4.79 0.81
CA ASP A 34 -0.09 -6.08 0.18
C ASP A 34 -1.13 -6.89 0.99
N ARG A 35 -1.51 -6.40 2.18
CA ARG A 35 -2.49 -7.07 3.06
C ARG A 35 -3.89 -6.55 2.76
N SER A 36 -4.44 -7.01 1.63
CA SER A 36 -5.84 -6.79 1.29
C SER A 36 -6.78 -7.27 2.41
N PRO A 37 -7.93 -6.60 2.62
CA PRO A 37 -8.87 -6.95 3.69
C PRO A 37 -9.37 -8.41 3.60
N ALA A 38 -9.39 -9.00 2.40
CA ALA A 38 -9.76 -10.40 2.18
C ALA A 38 -8.83 -11.40 2.88
N VAL A 39 -7.52 -11.10 2.98
CA VAL A 39 -6.55 -11.98 3.66
C VAL A 39 -6.66 -11.88 5.19
N ARG A 40 -7.08 -10.72 5.71
CA ARG A 40 -7.36 -10.55 7.15
C ARG A 40 -8.62 -11.31 7.57
N MET A 41 -9.67 -11.21 6.77
CA MET A 41 -10.93 -11.93 7.03
C MET A 41 -10.76 -13.45 7.01
N LEU A 42 -9.90 -14.00 6.13
CA LEU A 42 -9.65 -15.45 6.08
C LEU A 42 -8.63 -15.96 7.11
N GLY A 43 -7.82 -15.07 7.69
CA GLY A 43 -6.75 -15.41 8.63
C GLY A 43 -7.17 -15.37 10.11
N ASP A 44 -8.14 -14.51 10.45
CA ASP A 44 -8.59 -14.29 11.83
C ASP A 44 -9.75 -15.20 12.26
N ASP A 45 -10.37 -15.93 11.33
CA ASP A 45 -11.50 -16.84 11.57
C ASP A 45 -11.09 -18.24 12.08
N ARG A 46 -9.86 -18.43 12.56
CA ARG A 46 -9.47 -19.67 13.25
C ARG A 46 -9.77 -19.53 14.75
N PRO A 47 -10.87 -20.15 15.26
CA PRO A 47 -11.08 -20.24 16.69
C PRO A 47 -10.00 -21.16 17.27
N ASN A 48 -9.00 -20.58 17.92
CA ASN A 48 -8.04 -21.34 18.72
C ASN A 48 -8.75 -21.92 19.95
N GLY A 49 -9.42 -23.06 19.79
CA GLY A 49 -9.86 -23.96 20.85
C GLY A 49 -10.97 -23.45 21.79
N PRO A 50 -11.62 -24.37 22.53
CA PRO A 50 -12.62 -24.03 23.53
C PRO A 50 -11.96 -23.60 24.86
N THR A 51 -12.73 -22.95 25.75
CA THR A 51 -12.42 -22.49 27.14
C THR A 51 -12.10 -21.00 27.24
N ASN A 52 -12.80 -20.16 28.02
CA ASN A 52 -13.28 -20.32 29.39
C ASN A 52 -14.50 -19.37 29.64
N PRO A 53 -15.45 -19.70 30.53
CA PRO A 53 -16.76 -19.06 30.62
C PRO A 53 -16.68 -17.72 31.36
N MET A 54 -17.25 -16.67 30.75
CA MET A 54 -17.70 -15.51 31.51
C MET A 54 -18.96 -15.88 32.28
N ASN A 55 -18.74 -16.55 33.42
CA ASN A 55 -19.62 -16.49 34.57
C ASN A 55 -19.14 -15.35 35.47
N ASN A 56 -20.11 -14.60 36.00
CA ASN A 56 -20.05 -13.52 36.98
C ASN A 56 -20.02 -12.10 36.38
N THR A 57 -21.06 -11.34 36.77
CA THR A 57 -21.23 -9.87 36.64
C THR A 57 -22.24 -9.38 35.60
N GLN A 58 -23.44 -9.98 35.51
CA GLN A 58 -24.64 -9.24 35.05
C GLN A 58 -25.96 -9.71 35.71
N VAL A 59 -25.92 -10.29 36.92
CA VAL A 59 -27.13 -10.52 37.75
C VAL A 59 -26.88 -9.93 39.13
N LYS A 60 -26.69 -8.62 39.20
CA LYS A 60 -26.88 -7.86 40.45
C LYS A 60 -27.16 -6.39 40.17
N ARG A 61 -28.38 -6.09 39.74
CA ARG A 61 -29.30 -5.09 40.31
C ARG A 61 -30.42 -4.78 39.33
#